data_AF-A0A071M0A4-F1
#
_entry.id   AF-A0A071M0A4-F1
#
_cell.length_a   1.000
_cell.length_b   1.000
_cell.length_c   1.000
_cell.angle_alpha   90.00
_cell.angle_beta   90.00
_cell.angle_gamma   90.00
#
_symmetry.space_group_name_H-M   'P 1'
#
loop_
_entity.id
_entity.type
_entity.pdbx_description
1 polymer ?
#
loop_
_entity_poly.entity_id
_entity_poly.type
_entity_poly.pdbx_seq_one_letter_code
_entity_poly.pdbx_strand_id
1 'polypeptide(L)'
;MKRLLIIMICLLLQACSATTKGLGVSLWDSLWGDNGVKLTDDEIQNMPYASQYVSLNGGPRIFVVLAWDEQGQQKWATQDGAVMVAQHGRLVKTLGLTDNLLEVDNLSVDPLANVATLQDGAQWTRRMGWTEHQQVRYAVARSTFHWDGTDTLKIADKTLAVRVLNEEVTTDDASWQNRYWVSSSGLILQSRQYLGGDYYPVTQLLLKAAQ
;
A
#
# COMPACT_ATOMS: atom_id res chain seq x y z
N MET A 1 30.60 43.71 22.68
CA MET A 1 30.74 42.31 23.15
C MET A 1 29.40 41.57 23.33
N LYS A 2 28.36 42.17 23.94
CA LYS A 2 27.01 41.55 24.07
C LYS A 2 26.31 41.16 22.75
N ARG A 3 26.57 41.89 21.65
CA ARG A 3 25.95 41.61 20.34
C ARG A 3 26.57 40.42 19.59
N LEU A 4 27.84 40.07 19.85
CA LEU A 4 28.47 38.88 19.26
C LEU A 4 27.97 37.58 19.90
N LEU A 5 27.64 37.62 21.19
CA LEU A 5 27.16 36.45 21.92
C LEU A 5 25.79 35.95 21.39
N ILE A 6 24.94 36.87 20.94
CA ILE A 6 23.59 36.55 20.41
C ILE A 6 23.70 35.87 19.04
N ILE A 7 24.64 36.30 18.20
CA ILE A 7 24.88 35.69 16.88
C ILE A 7 25.42 34.26 17.04
N MET A 8 26.30 34.04 18.01
CA MET A 8 26.86 32.71 18.33
C MET A 8 25.78 31.74 18.86
N ILE A 9 24.82 32.21 19.65
CA ILE A 9 23.72 31.40 20.18
C ILE A 9 22.70 31.04 19.08
N CYS A 10 22.43 31.94 18.13
CA CYS A 10 21.55 31.65 16.99
C CYS A 10 22.17 30.64 16.00
N LEU A 11 23.50 30.61 15.86
CA LEU A 11 24.21 29.63 15.02
C LEU A 11 24.18 28.21 15.60
N LEU A 12 24.08 28.06 16.92
CA LEU A 12 24.01 26.76 17.59
C LEU A 12 22.62 26.11 17.58
N LEU A 13 21.57 26.86 17.22
CA LEU A 13 20.19 26.37 17.15
C LEU A 13 19.80 25.79 15.77
N GLN A 14 20.71 25.80 14.78
CA GLN A 14 20.46 25.23 13.45
C GLN A 14 20.70 23.71 13.39
N ALA A 15 21.10 23.07 14.48
CA ALA A 15 21.37 21.64 14.56
C ALA A 15 20.17 20.84 15.11
N CYS A 16 18.99 20.99 14.54
CA CYS A 16 17.88 20.05 14.76
C CYS A 16 16.95 20.02 13.54
N SER A 17 17.44 19.40 12.48
CA SER A 17 16.60 18.58 11.60
C SER A 17 17.52 17.63 10.86
N ALA A 18 17.97 16.58 11.55
CA ALA A 18 18.47 15.40 10.84
C ALA A 18 17.27 14.83 10.08
N THR A 19 17.17 15.21 8.81
CA THR A 19 16.14 14.79 7.88
C THR A 19 16.21 13.28 7.71
N THR A 20 15.24 12.57 8.30
CA THR A 20 14.98 11.13 8.11
C THR A 20 14.82 10.72 6.64
N LYS A 21 14.67 11.70 5.74
CA LYS A 21 14.61 11.52 4.28
C LYS A 21 15.85 10.84 3.70
N GLY A 22 17.04 11.02 4.28
CA GLY A 22 18.30 10.50 3.71
C GLY A 22 18.49 8.98 3.87
N LEU A 23 17.93 8.38 4.92
CA LEU A 23 18.13 6.96 5.22
C LEU A 23 17.31 6.05 4.28
N GLY A 24 16.14 6.50 3.83
CA GLY A 24 15.36 5.78 2.80
C GLY A 24 16.13 5.73 1.48
N VAL A 25 16.61 6.90 1.01
CA VAL A 25 17.42 7.05 -0.22
C VAL A 25 18.66 6.17 -0.22
N SER A 26 19.38 6.11 0.90
CA SER A 26 20.60 5.30 0.98
C SER A 26 20.36 3.78 0.96
N LEU A 27 19.21 3.28 1.42
CA LEU A 27 18.88 1.86 1.29
C LEU A 27 18.41 1.54 -0.13
N TRP A 28 17.70 2.47 -0.77
CA TRP A 28 17.27 2.31 -2.16
C TRP A 28 18.46 2.06 -3.10
N ASP A 29 19.58 2.74 -2.90
CA ASP A 29 20.74 2.58 -3.79
C ASP A 29 21.49 1.24 -3.62
N SER A 30 21.31 0.52 -2.50
CA SER A 30 22.07 -0.71 -2.22
C SER A 30 21.38 -2.01 -2.64
N LEU A 31 20.13 -1.95 -3.10
CA LEU A 31 19.25 -3.12 -3.18
C LEU A 31 18.92 -3.64 -4.58
N TRP A 32 19.40 -3.00 -5.66
CA TRP A 32 19.00 -3.38 -7.02
C TRP A 32 20.08 -4.08 -7.85
N GLY A 33 19.71 -5.27 -8.31
CA GLY A 33 20.09 -5.88 -9.59
C GLY A 33 18.83 -6.27 -10.38
N ASP A 34 18.98 -6.72 -11.62
CA ASP A 34 17.92 -6.86 -12.64
C ASP A 34 16.74 -7.82 -12.30
N ASN A 35 16.74 -8.51 -11.16
CA ASN A 35 15.78 -9.58 -10.82
C ASN A 35 14.79 -9.24 -9.68
N GLY A 36 14.59 -7.96 -9.39
CA GLY A 36 13.73 -7.50 -8.30
C GLY A 36 14.42 -7.52 -6.93
N VAL A 37 13.82 -6.84 -5.96
CA VAL A 37 14.43 -6.65 -4.63
C VAL A 37 13.97 -7.75 -3.69
N LYS A 38 14.91 -8.56 -3.20
CA LYS A 38 14.69 -9.48 -2.08
C LYS A 38 15.59 -9.06 -0.93
N LEU A 39 14.98 -8.53 0.11
CA LEU A 39 15.61 -8.21 1.37
C LEU A 39 15.83 -9.50 2.15
N THR A 40 16.91 -9.52 2.90
CA THR A 40 17.17 -10.52 3.93
C THR A 40 16.21 -10.33 5.11
N ASP A 41 16.04 -11.38 5.90
CA ASP A 41 15.19 -11.33 7.09
C ASP A 41 15.71 -10.26 8.09
N ASP A 42 17.03 -10.16 8.24
CA ASP A 42 17.70 -9.17 9.09
C ASP A 42 17.44 -7.73 8.62
N GLU A 43 17.47 -7.48 7.31
CA GLU A 43 17.15 -6.16 6.74
C GLU A 43 15.69 -5.79 6.99
N ILE A 44 14.75 -6.72 6.81
CA ILE A 44 13.33 -6.48 7.05
C ILE A 44 13.07 -6.16 8.52
N GLN A 45 13.69 -6.91 9.45
CA GLN A 45 13.49 -6.72 10.88
C GLN A 45 14.03 -5.38 11.39
N ASN A 46 15.25 -5.02 10.97
CA ASN A 46 15.96 -3.85 11.49
C ASN A 46 15.59 -2.55 10.75
N MET A 47 14.73 -2.62 9.74
CA MET A 47 14.31 -1.47 8.97
C MET A 47 13.56 -0.44 9.84
N PRO A 48 13.93 0.85 9.79
CA PRO A 48 13.35 1.87 10.66
C PRO A 48 12.03 2.47 10.15
N TYR A 49 11.55 2.05 8.97
CA TYR A 49 10.36 2.62 8.32
C TYR A 49 9.39 1.53 7.83
N ALA A 50 8.12 1.92 7.70
CA ALA A 50 7.09 1.09 7.13
C ALA A 50 7.37 0.81 5.66
N SER A 51 7.17 -0.44 5.26
CA SER A 51 7.53 -0.91 3.93
C SER A 51 6.68 -2.09 3.49
N GLN A 52 6.62 -2.29 2.18
CA GLN A 52 5.90 -3.37 1.55
C GLN A 52 6.62 -3.83 0.29
N TYR A 53 6.30 -5.05 -0.12
CA TYR A 53 6.52 -5.51 -1.48
C TYR A 53 5.30 -5.27 -2.33
N VAL A 54 5.52 -4.85 -3.57
CA VAL A 54 4.46 -4.68 -4.56
C VAL A 54 4.83 -5.42 -5.84
N SER A 55 3.86 -6.07 -6.47
CA SER A 55 3.95 -6.55 -7.85
C SER A 55 2.85 -5.88 -8.66
N LEU A 56 3.24 -5.23 -9.76
CA LEU A 56 2.36 -4.47 -10.63
C LEU A 56 2.17 -5.22 -11.95
N ASN A 57 0.92 -5.49 -12.32
CA ASN A 57 0.52 -6.13 -13.58
C ASN A 57 1.31 -7.41 -13.92
N GLY A 58 1.50 -8.29 -12.94
CA GLY A 58 2.27 -9.54 -13.12
C GLY A 58 3.78 -9.36 -13.24
N GLY A 59 4.29 -8.14 -13.10
CA GLY A 59 5.71 -7.81 -13.11
C GLY A 59 6.46 -8.30 -11.86
N PRO A 60 7.79 -8.06 -11.82
CA PRO A 60 8.61 -8.45 -10.69
C PRO A 60 8.17 -7.74 -9.42
N ARG A 61 8.56 -8.32 -8.29
CA ARG A 61 8.34 -7.73 -6.98
C ARG A 61 9.31 -6.57 -6.76
N ILE A 62 8.75 -5.41 -6.42
CA ILE A 62 9.50 -4.19 -6.07
C ILE A 62 9.32 -3.88 -4.59
N PHE A 63 10.37 -3.29 -4.01
CA PHE A 63 10.33 -2.76 -2.66
C PHE A 63 9.72 -1.35 -2.67
N VAL A 64 8.85 -1.04 -1.71
CA VAL A 64 8.09 0.21 -1.64
C VAL A 64 8.05 0.68 -0.19
N VAL A 65 8.26 1.98 0.03
CA VAL A 65 8.28 2.57 1.39
C VAL A 65 7.10 3.51 1.59
N LEU A 66 6.66 3.63 2.84
CA LEU A 66 5.64 4.61 3.21
C LEU A 66 6.26 6.01 3.17
N ALA A 67 5.74 6.87 2.31
CA ALA A 67 6.20 8.25 2.19
C ALA A 67 5.40 9.20 3.10
N TRP A 68 4.08 8.99 3.20
CA TRP A 68 3.20 9.76 4.07
C TRP A 68 2.02 8.92 4.57
N ASP A 69 1.52 9.24 5.74
CA ASP A 69 0.22 8.79 6.25
C ASP A 69 -0.59 10.04 6.62
N GLU A 70 -1.72 10.24 5.96
CA GLU A 70 -2.54 11.45 6.10
C GLU A 70 -4.02 11.10 5.96
N GLN A 71 -4.82 11.50 6.94
CA GLN A 71 -6.28 11.28 6.94
C GLN A 71 -6.69 9.80 6.75
N GLY A 72 -5.89 8.86 7.28
CA GLY A 72 -6.12 7.42 7.15
C GLY A 72 -5.71 6.84 5.79
N GLN A 73 -5.05 7.64 4.94
CA GLN A 73 -4.50 7.21 3.66
C GLN A 73 -2.98 7.13 3.72
N GLN A 74 -2.47 5.93 3.43
CA GLN A 74 -1.06 5.62 3.33
C GLN A 74 -0.59 5.80 1.90
N LYS A 75 0.37 6.69 1.69
CA LYS A 75 0.98 7.00 0.38
C LYS A 75 2.31 6.28 0.28
N TRP A 76 2.35 5.24 -0.54
CA TRP A 76 3.49 4.37 -0.75
C TRP A 76 4.22 4.77 -2.03
N ALA A 77 5.51 5.07 -1.93
CA ALA A 77 6.30 5.55 -3.06
C ALA A 77 7.32 4.51 -3.50
N THR A 78 7.39 4.30 -4.81
CA THR A 78 8.44 3.55 -5.48
C THR A 78 9.65 4.46 -5.73
N GLN A 79 10.81 3.87 -6.04
CA GLN A 79 12.02 4.62 -6.33
C GLN A 79 11.92 5.47 -7.61
N ASP A 80 11.24 4.95 -8.64
CA ASP A 80 10.99 5.64 -9.91
C ASP A 80 9.90 6.72 -9.83
N GLY A 81 9.37 6.97 -8.63
CA GLY A 81 8.47 8.09 -8.34
C GLY A 81 6.98 7.80 -8.53
N ALA A 82 6.61 6.55 -8.83
CA ALA A 82 5.21 6.14 -8.78
C ALA A 82 4.71 6.11 -7.33
N VAL A 83 3.43 6.42 -7.15
CA VAL A 83 2.77 6.49 -5.85
C VAL A 83 1.51 5.64 -5.86
N MET A 84 1.34 4.83 -4.84
CA MET A 84 0.12 4.07 -4.55
C MET A 84 -0.47 4.57 -3.24
N VAL A 85 -1.74 4.96 -3.26
CA VAL A 85 -2.47 5.40 -2.08
C VAL A 85 -3.39 4.29 -1.63
N ALA A 86 -3.23 3.85 -0.39
CA ALA A 86 -4.05 2.81 0.21
C ALA A 86 -4.74 3.29 1.48
N GLN A 87 -5.95 2.80 1.74
CA GLN A 87 -6.72 3.07 2.95
C GLN A 87 -7.22 1.73 3.51
N HIS A 88 -6.81 1.36 4.73
CA HIS A 88 -7.10 0.03 5.29
C HIS A 88 -6.73 -1.14 4.35
N GLY A 89 -5.65 -1.00 3.58
CA GLY A 89 -5.22 -1.99 2.58
C GLY A 89 -6.00 -1.98 1.26
N ARG A 90 -7.06 -1.17 1.10
CA ARG A 90 -7.72 -0.87 -0.18
C ARG A 90 -6.84 0.07 -1.00
N LEU A 91 -6.53 -0.26 -2.24
CA LEU A 91 -5.95 0.70 -3.17
C LEU A 91 -7.03 1.70 -3.61
N VAL A 92 -6.80 2.99 -3.42
CA VAL A 92 -7.79 4.05 -3.71
C VAL A 92 -7.33 5.01 -4.80
N LYS A 93 -6.02 5.07 -5.05
CA LYS A 93 -5.43 5.90 -6.11
C LYS A 93 -4.02 5.44 -6.47
N THR A 94 -3.61 5.64 -7.72
CA THR A 94 -2.21 5.54 -8.13
C THR A 94 -1.80 6.74 -8.98
N LEU A 95 -0.49 7.01 -9.03
CA LEU A 95 0.12 8.04 -9.86
C LEU A 95 1.46 7.53 -10.40
N GLY A 96 1.80 7.89 -11.64
CA GLY A 96 3.11 7.60 -12.24
C GLY A 96 3.24 6.18 -12.83
N LEU A 97 2.18 5.37 -12.81
CA LEU A 97 2.13 4.09 -13.52
C LEU A 97 1.74 4.31 -15.00
N THR A 98 1.97 3.30 -15.84
CA THR A 98 1.50 3.29 -17.25
C THR A 98 -0.01 3.55 -17.35
N ASP A 99 -0.76 2.92 -16.44
CA ASP A 99 -2.18 3.11 -16.26
C ASP A 99 -2.47 3.24 -14.76
N ASN A 100 -3.46 4.06 -14.39
CA ASN A 100 -3.66 4.47 -13.00
C ASN A 100 -5.10 4.31 -12.54
N LEU A 101 -5.26 3.96 -11.26
CA LEU A 101 -6.50 4.16 -10.54
C LEU A 101 -6.62 5.65 -10.18
N LEU A 102 -7.60 6.34 -10.76
CA LEU A 102 -7.78 7.78 -10.64
C LEU A 102 -8.57 8.14 -9.39
N GLU A 103 -9.64 7.39 -9.13
CA GLU A 103 -10.51 7.59 -7.97
C GLU A 103 -11.31 6.34 -7.61
N VAL A 104 -11.62 6.24 -6.32
CA VAL A 104 -12.61 5.31 -5.74
C VAL A 104 -13.41 6.11 -4.74
N ASP A 105 -14.73 6.19 -4.91
CA ASP A 105 -15.60 6.89 -3.97
C ASP A 105 -16.19 5.95 -2.91
N ASN A 106 -17.09 6.50 -2.09
CA ASN A 106 -17.85 5.77 -1.07
C ASN A 106 -16.99 4.94 -0.09
N LEU A 107 -15.77 5.43 0.21
CA LEU A 107 -14.79 4.76 1.08
C LEU A 107 -15.24 4.72 2.56
N SER A 108 -16.12 5.61 2.98
CA SER A 108 -16.63 5.66 4.37
C SER A 108 -17.44 4.42 4.75
N VAL A 109 -17.93 3.68 3.76
CA VAL A 109 -18.70 2.44 3.94
C VAL A 109 -18.02 1.23 3.31
N ASP A 110 -16.73 1.32 2.93
CA ASP A 110 -15.95 0.15 2.52
C ASP A 110 -15.86 -0.83 3.70
N PRO A 111 -16.32 -2.10 3.56
CA PRO A 111 -16.24 -3.09 4.62
C PRO A 111 -14.83 -3.34 5.15
N LEU A 112 -13.78 -3.06 4.36
CA LEU A 112 -12.39 -3.18 4.81
C LEU A 112 -12.03 -2.22 5.96
N ALA A 113 -12.76 -1.10 6.13
CA ALA A 113 -12.57 -0.20 7.27
C ALA A 113 -12.85 -0.87 8.63
N ASN A 114 -13.66 -1.93 8.64
CA ASN A 114 -14.01 -2.69 9.85
C ASN A 114 -13.85 -4.20 9.61
N VAL A 115 -12.78 -4.60 8.93
CA VAL A 115 -12.59 -5.98 8.46
C VAL A 115 -12.61 -7.03 9.57
N ALA A 116 -12.17 -6.69 10.79
CA ALA A 116 -12.17 -7.62 11.93
C ALA A 116 -13.59 -8.05 12.35
N THR A 117 -14.59 -7.20 12.15
CA THR A 117 -16.00 -7.46 12.52
C THR A 117 -16.91 -7.65 11.31
N LEU A 118 -16.33 -7.66 10.10
CA LEU A 118 -17.02 -7.86 8.83
C LEU A 118 -17.80 -9.19 8.83
N GLN A 119 -19.09 -9.08 8.53
CA GLN A 119 -19.99 -10.22 8.37
C GLN A 119 -19.89 -10.76 6.94
N ASP A 120 -19.97 -12.08 6.81
CA ASP A 120 -20.01 -12.72 5.49
C ASP A 120 -21.20 -12.21 4.68
N GLY A 121 -21.00 -11.98 3.38
CA GLY A 121 -22.01 -11.37 2.51
C GLY A 121 -22.12 -9.85 2.65
N ALA A 122 -21.20 -9.18 3.36
CA ALA A 122 -21.11 -7.71 3.34
C ALA A 122 -20.99 -7.22 1.89
N GLN A 123 -21.62 -6.08 1.59
CA GLN A 123 -21.67 -5.54 0.24
C GLN A 123 -21.11 -4.13 0.19
N TRP A 124 -20.57 -3.77 -0.97
CA TRP A 124 -20.10 -2.42 -1.23
C TRP A 124 -20.39 -2.01 -2.67
N THR A 125 -20.91 -0.80 -2.84
CA THR A 125 -21.11 -0.18 -4.15
C THR A 125 -20.35 1.13 -4.19
N ARG A 126 -19.61 1.34 -5.27
CA ARG A 126 -18.76 2.53 -5.46
C ARG A 126 -18.55 2.79 -6.94
N ARG A 127 -18.25 4.02 -7.28
CA ARG A 127 -17.74 4.40 -8.59
C ARG A 127 -16.21 4.31 -8.56
N MET A 128 -15.66 3.74 -9.62
CA MET A 128 -14.23 3.67 -9.85
C MET A 128 -13.91 4.40 -11.15
N GLY A 129 -12.80 5.14 -11.15
CA GLY A 129 -12.22 5.74 -12.35
C GLY A 129 -10.79 5.24 -12.53
N TRP A 130 -10.44 4.78 -13.73
CA TRP A 130 -9.09 4.32 -14.04
C TRP A 130 -8.70 4.71 -15.47
N THR A 131 -7.42 4.57 -15.79
CA THR A 131 -6.99 4.53 -17.19
C THR A 131 -6.72 3.09 -17.60
N GLU A 132 -7.09 2.76 -18.83
CA GLU A 132 -6.84 1.46 -19.45
C GLU A 132 -6.40 1.70 -20.87
N HIS A 133 -5.19 1.24 -21.20
CA HIS A 133 -4.52 1.62 -22.45
C HIS A 133 -4.46 3.14 -22.62
N GLN A 134 -4.19 3.86 -21.51
CA GLN A 134 -4.14 5.32 -21.43
C GLN A 134 -5.47 6.03 -21.72
N GLN A 135 -6.58 5.29 -21.84
CA GLN A 135 -7.91 5.85 -22.02
C GLN A 135 -8.65 5.85 -20.68
N VAL A 136 -9.30 6.96 -20.36
CA VAL A 136 -10.09 7.06 -19.13
C VAL A 136 -11.33 6.17 -19.23
N ARG A 137 -11.61 5.46 -18.14
CA ARG A 137 -12.76 4.58 -17.93
C ARG A 137 -13.39 4.89 -16.58
N TYR A 138 -14.71 4.71 -16.51
CA TYR A 138 -15.47 4.77 -15.27
C TYR A 138 -16.49 3.66 -15.25
N ALA A 139 -16.71 3.08 -14.07
CA ALA A 139 -17.80 2.15 -13.86
C ALA A 139 -18.33 2.23 -12.44
N VAL A 140 -19.60 1.88 -12.27
CA VAL A 140 -20.16 1.54 -10.95
C VAL A 140 -19.87 0.08 -10.71
N ALA A 141 -19.07 -0.18 -9.68
CA ALA A 141 -18.72 -1.52 -9.28
C ALA A 141 -19.52 -1.91 -8.04
N ARG A 142 -20.04 -3.14 -8.03
CA ARG A 142 -20.78 -3.75 -6.92
C ARG A 142 -20.02 -4.97 -6.46
N SER A 143 -19.81 -5.11 -5.15
CA SER A 143 -19.09 -6.24 -4.60
C SER A 143 -19.74 -6.88 -3.40
N THR A 144 -19.45 -8.17 -3.22
CA THR A 144 -19.83 -8.97 -2.06
C THR A 144 -18.59 -9.63 -1.48
N PHE A 145 -18.47 -9.65 -0.16
CA PHE A 145 -17.30 -10.17 0.55
C PHE A 145 -17.61 -11.52 1.19
N HIS A 146 -16.69 -12.47 1.03
CA HIS A 146 -16.79 -13.82 1.58
C HIS A 146 -15.50 -14.26 2.25
N TRP A 147 -15.60 -14.81 3.46
CA TRP A 147 -14.47 -15.42 4.16
C TRP A 147 -14.12 -16.77 3.55
N ASP A 148 -12.86 -16.92 3.13
CA ASP A 148 -12.30 -18.11 2.47
C ASP A 148 -11.32 -18.84 3.41
N GLY A 149 -11.77 -19.06 4.65
CA GLY A 149 -11.01 -19.78 5.66
C GLY A 149 -9.76 -19.05 6.19
N THR A 150 -8.72 -19.83 6.48
CA THR A 150 -7.47 -19.37 7.09
C THR A 150 -6.26 -19.80 6.27
N ASP A 151 -5.19 -19.02 6.34
CA ASP A 151 -3.92 -19.25 5.66
C ASP A 151 -2.76 -18.83 6.56
N THR A 152 -1.52 -19.00 6.09
CA THR A 152 -0.30 -18.54 6.77
C THR A 152 0.57 -17.75 5.82
N LEU A 153 1.00 -16.56 6.24
CA LEU A 153 1.98 -15.76 5.50
C LEU A 153 3.35 -15.85 6.17
N LYS A 154 4.39 -16.11 5.37
CA LYS A 154 5.77 -15.98 5.80
C LYS A 154 6.30 -14.59 5.43
N ILE A 155 6.65 -13.80 6.45
CA ILE A 155 7.19 -12.45 6.29
C ILE A 155 8.47 -12.39 7.12
N ALA A 156 9.61 -12.26 6.42
CA ALA A 156 10.93 -12.50 7.00
C ALA A 156 11.00 -13.91 7.66
N ASP A 157 11.46 -13.96 8.91
CA ASP A 157 11.53 -15.16 9.74
C ASP A 157 10.20 -15.49 10.45
N LYS A 158 9.18 -14.64 10.33
CA LYS A 158 7.88 -14.82 11.01
C LYS A 158 6.89 -15.56 10.13
N THR A 159 6.15 -16.47 10.76
CA THR A 159 4.95 -17.10 10.17
C THR A 159 3.73 -16.54 10.87
N LEU A 160 2.85 -15.90 10.11
CA LEU A 160 1.68 -15.20 10.61
C LEU A 160 0.42 -15.92 10.15
N ALA A 161 -0.40 -16.37 11.10
CA ALA A 161 -1.74 -16.88 10.80
C ALA A 161 -2.65 -15.73 10.35
N VAL A 162 -3.41 -15.95 9.29
CA VAL A 162 -4.30 -14.97 8.69
C VAL A 162 -5.64 -15.60 8.32
N ARG A 163 -6.68 -14.79 8.25
CA ARG A 163 -7.96 -15.15 7.62
C ARG A 163 -7.97 -14.60 6.21
N VAL A 164 -8.51 -15.35 5.27
CA VAL A 164 -8.62 -14.91 3.88
C VAL A 164 -10.00 -14.35 3.63
N LEU A 165 -10.07 -13.17 3.04
CA LEU A 165 -11.29 -12.54 2.60
C LEU A 165 -11.26 -12.34 1.09
N ASN A 166 -12.23 -12.91 0.39
CA ASN A 166 -12.44 -12.69 -1.03
C ASN A 166 -13.50 -11.59 -1.21
N GLU A 167 -13.29 -10.72 -2.18
CA GLU A 167 -14.27 -9.74 -2.63
C GLU A 167 -14.58 -10.02 -4.09
N GLU A 168 -15.79 -10.47 -4.37
CA GLU A 168 -16.28 -10.66 -5.73
C GLU A 168 -16.83 -9.34 -6.24
N VAL A 169 -16.28 -8.84 -7.35
CA VAL A 169 -16.64 -7.55 -7.92
C VAL A 169 -17.28 -7.74 -9.29
N THR A 170 -18.32 -6.96 -9.55
CA THR A 170 -18.98 -6.85 -10.86
C THR A 170 -19.19 -5.40 -11.26
N THR A 171 -19.02 -5.11 -12.54
CA THR A 171 -19.56 -3.93 -13.23
C THR A 171 -20.51 -4.43 -14.32
N ASP A 172 -21.02 -3.52 -15.15
CA ASP A 172 -21.87 -3.90 -16.28
C ASP A 172 -21.05 -4.63 -17.38
N ASP A 173 -19.73 -4.42 -17.44
CA ASP A 173 -18.86 -4.92 -18.51
C ASP A 173 -17.83 -5.99 -18.06
N ALA A 174 -17.59 -6.13 -16.75
CA ALA A 174 -16.52 -6.98 -16.22
C ALA A 174 -16.85 -7.58 -14.85
N SER A 175 -16.19 -8.69 -14.52
CA SER A 175 -16.18 -9.27 -13.16
C SER A 175 -14.79 -9.77 -12.81
N TRP A 176 -14.39 -9.56 -11.56
CA TRP A 176 -13.10 -9.98 -11.04
C TRP A 176 -13.18 -10.26 -9.54
N GLN A 177 -12.12 -10.81 -8.98
CA GLN A 177 -12.03 -11.09 -7.55
C GLN A 177 -10.80 -10.40 -6.96
N ASN A 178 -11.02 -9.61 -5.90
CA ASN A 178 -9.93 -9.17 -5.02
C ASN A 178 -9.79 -10.15 -3.85
N ARG A 179 -8.60 -10.24 -3.27
CA ARG A 179 -8.29 -11.13 -2.14
C ARG A 179 -7.45 -10.40 -1.10
N TYR A 180 -7.79 -10.59 0.17
CA TYR A 180 -7.16 -9.93 1.32
C TYR A 180 -6.79 -10.96 2.37
N TRP A 181 -5.57 -10.88 2.88
CA TRP A 181 -5.08 -11.70 3.99
C TRP A 181 -5.03 -10.86 5.25
N VAL A 182 -5.96 -11.14 6.16
CA VAL A 182 -6.28 -10.32 7.32
C VAL A 182 -5.67 -10.94 8.57
N SER A 183 -4.88 -10.16 9.31
CA SER A 183 -4.35 -10.58 10.61
C SER A 183 -5.45 -10.70 11.66
N SER A 184 -5.14 -11.31 12.80
CA SER A 184 -6.04 -11.34 13.96
C SER A 184 -6.41 -9.95 14.50
N SER A 185 -5.57 -8.93 14.25
CA SER A 185 -5.84 -7.54 14.64
C SER A 185 -6.65 -6.76 13.61
N GLY A 186 -7.05 -7.37 12.49
CA GLY A 186 -7.75 -6.69 11.39
C GLY A 186 -6.84 -5.92 10.44
N LEU A 187 -5.51 -6.11 10.50
CA LEU A 187 -4.59 -5.51 9.55
C LEU A 187 -4.51 -6.36 8.28
N ILE A 188 -4.62 -5.74 7.11
CA ILE A 188 -4.40 -6.44 5.84
C ILE A 188 -2.89 -6.56 5.61
N LEU A 189 -2.37 -7.78 5.73
CA LEU A 189 -0.95 -8.07 5.56
C LEU A 189 -0.59 -8.35 4.10
N GLN A 190 -1.51 -8.90 3.33
CA GLN A 190 -1.36 -9.06 1.89
C GLN A 190 -2.68 -8.72 1.20
N SER A 191 -2.60 -8.17 0.00
CA SER A 191 -3.76 -8.00 -0.88
C SER A 191 -3.41 -8.31 -2.32
N ARG A 192 -4.40 -8.79 -3.08
CA ARG A 192 -4.39 -8.84 -4.54
C ARG A 192 -5.67 -8.17 -5.01
N GLN A 193 -5.52 -7.11 -5.79
CA GLN A 193 -6.63 -6.26 -6.24
C GLN A 193 -6.31 -5.66 -7.60
N TYR A 194 -7.24 -4.94 -8.22
CA TYR A 194 -7.13 -4.49 -9.61
C TYR A 194 -7.36 -2.97 -9.71
N LEU A 195 -6.65 -2.30 -10.63
CA LEU A 195 -6.89 -0.86 -10.88
C LEU A 195 -8.22 -0.62 -11.59
N GLY A 196 -8.62 -1.54 -12.47
CA GLY A 196 -9.84 -1.49 -13.26
C GLY A 196 -10.60 -2.81 -13.29
N GLY A 197 -11.62 -2.91 -14.14
CA GLY A 197 -12.44 -4.12 -14.27
C GLY A 197 -11.66 -5.29 -14.86
N ASP A 198 -11.20 -6.21 -14.01
CA ASP A 198 -10.26 -7.29 -14.35
C ASP A 198 -8.98 -6.80 -15.07
N TYR A 199 -8.60 -5.55 -14.83
CA TYR A 199 -7.46 -4.90 -15.48
C TYR A 199 -6.40 -4.48 -14.47
N TYR A 200 -5.13 -4.73 -14.81
CA TYR A 200 -3.95 -4.30 -14.07
C TYR A 200 -3.96 -4.79 -12.59
N PRO A 201 -3.67 -6.08 -12.34
CA PRO A 201 -3.58 -6.61 -10.99
C PRO A 201 -2.41 -5.99 -10.22
N VAL A 202 -2.66 -5.63 -8.97
CA VAL A 202 -1.69 -5.14 -7.99
C VAL A 202 -1.70 -6.09 -6.80
N THR A 203 -0.53 -6.64 -6.48
CA THR A 203 -0.33 -7.44 -5.27
C THR A 203 0.54 -6.66 -4.29
N GLN A 204 0.09 -6.50 -3.05
CA GLN A 204 0.84 -5.83 -1.98
C GLN A 204 1.08 -6.81 -0.83
N LEU A 205 2.29 -6.86 -0.30
CA LEU A 205 2.65 -7.62 0.90
C LEU A 205 3.33 -6.67 1.89
N LEU A 206 2.66 -6.38 3.00
CA LEU A 206 3.16 -5.49 4.04
C LEU A 206 4.29 -6.17 4.80
N LEU A 207 5.50 -5.60 4.73
CA LEU A 207 6.68 -6.11 5.45
C LEU A 207 6.75 -5.53 6.85
N LYS A 208 6.45 -4.24 6.97
CA LYS A 208 6.42 -3.51 8.24
C LYS A 208 5.31 -2.47 8.20
N ALA A 209 4.39 -2.53 9.18
CA ALA A 209 3.33 -1.55 9.34
C ALA A 209 3.88 -0.19 9.83
N ALA A 210 3.14 0.89 9.56
CA ALA A 210 3.36 2.16 10.25
C ALA A 210 3.11 1.98 11.75
N GLN A 211 3.96 2.61 12.57
CA GLN A 211 3.80 2.65 14.03
C GLN A 211 3.03 3.89 14.46
#